data_AF-A0AAD0J9S3-F1
#
_entry.id   AF-A0AAD0J9S3-F1
#
_cell.length_a   1.000
_cell.length_b   1.000
_cell.length_c   1.000
_cell.angle_alpha   90.00
_cell.angle_beta   90.00
_cell.angle_gamma   90.00
#
_symmetry.space_group_name_H-M   'P 1'
#
loop_
_entity.id
_entity.type
_entity.pdbx_description
1 polymer ?
#
loop_
_entity_poly.entity_id
_entity_poly.type
_entity_poly.pdbx_seq_one_letter_code
_entity_poly.pdbx_strand_id
1 'polypeptide(L)'
;MYRLLCIPLLALAAGSSFAADTTPVPPQVQADVEAIARELLKVQRSDVELSCPKAVENARYGLETMLEVGAKNAAGGYIDAAKYEAMAAPMRELLPQITEADCEGASDGQRDFYQCMSSDYNHVLACAQAHLK
;
A
#
# COMPACT_ATOMS: atom_id res chain seq x y z
N MET A 1 -6.56 35.58 4.84
CA MET A 1 -7.73 36.33 4.33
C MET A 1 -8.63 35.35 3.60
N TYR A 2 -9.84 35.15 4.14
CA TYR A 2 -10.87 34.26 3.59
C TYR A 2 -11.47 34.84 2.30
N ARG A 3 -11.82 33.96 1.36
CA ARG A 3 -13.09 34.07 0.65
C ARG A 3 -13.58 32.69 0.22
N LEU A 4 -14.43 32.11 1.07
CA LEU A 4 -15.38 31.08 0.66
C LEU A 4 -16.29 31.67 -0.41
N LEU A 5 -16.46 30.95 -1.51
CA LEU A 5 -17.66 31.01 -2.31
C LEU A 5 -18.31 29.63 -2.25
N CYS A 6 -19.42 29.61 -1.51
CA CYS A 6 -20.39 28.53 -1.49
C CYS A 6 -21.00 28.43 -2.90
N ILE A 7 -20.79 27.32 -3.60
CA ILE A 7 -21.58 26.99 -4.78
C ILE A 7 -22.44 25.77 -4.42
N PRO A 8 -23.78 25.91 -4.46
CA PRO A 8 -24.69 24.83 -4.13
C PRO A 8 -24.66 23.82 -5.26
N LEU A 9 -24.03 22.66 -5.04
CA LEU A 9 -24.06 21.56 -6.01
C LEU A 9 -25.23 20.63 -5.69
N LEU A 10 -26.43 21.09 -5.96
CA LEU A 10 -27.63 20.26 -6.07
C LEU A 10 -28.09 20.27 -7.53
N ALA A 11 -28.29 19.06 -8.06
CA ALA A 11 -28.60 18.68 -9.46
C ALA A 11 -27.38 18.72 -10.41
N LEU A 12 -27.11 17.70 -11.24
CA LEU A 12 -28.02 16.75 -11.88
C LEU A 12 -27.48 15.30 -11.79
N ALA A 13 -28.41 14.39 -11.51
CA ALA A 13 -28.27 12.98 -11.79
C ALA A 13 -28.50 12.71 -13.28
N ALA A 14 -27.64 11.89 -13.89
CA ALA A 14 -28.00 10.87 -14.88
C ALA A 14 -26.73 10.17 -15.36
N GLY A 15 -26.46 8.99 -14.82
CA GLY A 15 -25.35 8.15 -15.27
C GLY A 15 -25.29 6.87 -14.46
N SER A 16 -26.07 5.87 -14.86
CA SER A 16 -26.00 4.47 -14.44
C SER A 16 -25.85 4.23 -12.93
N SER A 17 -26.98 4.28 -12.23
CA SER A 17 -27.13 3.79 -10.87
C SER A 17 -27.05 2.26 -10.82
N PHE A 18 -25.85 1.71 -10.66
CA PHE A 18 -25.72 0.62 -9.69
C PHE A 18 -25.91 1.29 -8.34
N ALA A 19 -26.99 0.96 -7.63
CA ALA A 19 -27.12 1.38 -6.24
C ALA A 19 -25.87 0.83 -5.52
N ALA A 20 -24.94 1.71 -5.16
CA ALA A 20 -23.87 1.34 -4.26
C ALA A 20 -24.56 0.80 -3.01
N ASP A 21 -24.37 -0.47 -2.70
CA ASP A 21 -24.85 -1.05 -1.47
C ASP A 21 -24.13 -0.32 -0.34
N THR A 22 -24.84 0.60 0.31
CA THR A 22 -24.32 1.47 1.37
C THR A 22 -24.51 0.83 2.74
N THR A 23 -24.89 -0.46 2.79
CA THR A 23 -25.06 -1.20 4.04
C THR A 23 -23.76 -1.09 4.85
N PRO A 24 -23.80 -0.48 6.04
CA PRO A 24 -22.61 -0.34 6.87
C PRO A 24 -22.02 -1.71 7.20
N VAL A 25 -20.70 -1.82 7.12
CA VAL A 25 -19.98 -3.04 7.53
C VAL A 25 -20.30 -3.33 9.00
N PRO A 26 -20.72 -4.56 9.37
CA PRO A 26 -20.98 -4.89 10.76
C PRO A 26 -19.74 -4.66 11.65
N PRO A 27 -19.90 -4.18 12.89
CA PRO A 27 -18.75 -3.86 13.76
C PRO A 27 -17.77 -5.02 13.94
N GLN A 28 -18.27 -6.25 14.04
CA GLN A 28 -17.41 -7.44 14.14
C GLN A 28 -16.55 -7.63 12.89
N VAL A 29 -17.13 -7.47 11.70
CA VAL A 29 -16.38 -7.60 10.43
C VAL A 29 -15.30 -6.53 10.34
N GLN A 30 -15.61 -5.29 10.78
CA GLN A 30 -14.61 -4.23 10.81
C GLN A 30 -13.47 -4.55 11.79
N ALA A 31 -13.79 -5.06 12.98
CA ALA A 31 -12.79 -5.49 13.96
C ALA A 31 -11.90 -6.63 13.43
N ASP A 32 -12.49 -7.60 12.70
CA ASP A 32 -11.78 -8.72 12.11
C ASP A 32 -10.82 -8.25 11.00
N VAL A 33 -11.26 -7.34 10.12
CA VAL A 33 -10.42 -6.74 9.08
C VAL A 33 -9.24 -5.99 9.69
N GLU A 34 -9.47 -5.20 10.73
CA GLU A 34 -8.41 -4.49 11.43
C GLU A 34 -7.43 -5.45 12.14
N ALA A 35 -7.92 -6.54 12.73
CA ALA A 35 -7.08 -7.57 13.34
C ALA A 35 -6.18 -8.24 12.30
N ILE A 36 -6.74 -8.64 11.16
CA ILE A 36 -5.99 -9.23 10.04
C ILE A 36 -4.94 -8.24 9.55
N ALA A 37 -5.32 -6.98 9.32
CA ALA A 37 -4.38 -5.94 8.86
C ALA A 37 -3.21 -5.76 9.84
N ARG A 38 -3.46 -5.75 11.15
CA ARG A 38 -2.41 -5.68 12.16
C ARG A 38 -1.45 -6.86 12.12
N GLU A 39 -1.96 -8.09 11.94
CA GLU A 39 -1.11 -9.28 11.85
C GLU A 39 -0.27 -9.29 10.56
N LEU A 40 -0.83 -8.83 9.43
CA LEU A 40 -0.10 -8.70 8.16
C LEU A 40 0.99 -7.62 8.21
N LEU A 41 0.88 -6.64 9.11
CA LEU A 41 1.88 -5.58 9.28
C LEU A 41 2.99 -5.94 10.27
N LYS A 42 3.06 -7.19 10.75
CA LYS A 42 4.17 -7.68 11.56
C LYS A 42 5.28 -8.27 10.68
N VAL A 43 6.52 -8.03 11.07
CA VAL A 43 7.67 -8.79 10.56
C VAL A 43 7.60 -10.20 11.15
N GLN A 44 7.53 -11.22 10.29
CA GLN A 44 7.38 -12.63 10.67
C GLN A 44 8.73 -13.31 10.89
N ARG A 45 9.76 -12.91 10.13
CA ARG A 45 11.14 -13.42 10.24
C ARG A 45 12.12 -12.27 10.28
N SER A 46 12.88 -12.15 11.35
CA SER A 46 13.95 -11.13 11.51
C SER A 46 15.36 -11.73 11.46
N ASP A 47 15.47 -13.06 11.44
CA ASP A 47 16.71 -13.84 11.50
C ASP A 47 17.18 -14.31 10.12
N VAL A 48 16.86 -13.56 9.06
CA VAL A 48 17.26 -13.84 7.68
C VAL A 48 18.54 -13.10 7.33
N GLU A 49 19.47 -13.77 6.64
CA GLU A 49 20.61 -13.12 6.02
C GLU A 49 20.16 -12.27 4.82
N LEU A 50 20.88 -11.18 4.56
CA LEU A 50 20.59 -10.34 3.39
C LEU A 50 20.90 -11.10 2.10
N SER A 51 19.91 -11.16 1.20
CA SER A 51 20.07 -11.59 -0.18
C SER A 51 19.47 -10.53 -1.09
N CYS A 52 20.32 -9.72 -1.74
CA CYS A 52 19.84 -8.61 -2.58
C CYS A 52 18.93 -9.03 -3.74
N PRO A 53 19.22 -10.10 -4.51
CA PRO A 53 18.30 -10.56 -5.55
C PRO A 53 16.90 -10.86 -5.00
N LYS A 54 16.85 -11.57 -3.86
CA LYS A 54 15.59 -11.97 -3.21
C LYS A 54 14.85 -10.77 -2.60
N ALA A 55 15.57 -9.88 -1.93
CA ALA A 55 15.00 -8.71 -1.29
C ALA A 55 14.40 -7.74 -2.31
N VAL A 56 15.09 -7.52 -3.43
CA VAL A 56 14.63 -6.69 -4.54
C VAL A 56 13.40 -7.33 -5.20
N GLU A 57 13.45 -8.62 -5.52
CA GLU A 57 12.31 -9.37 -6.06
C GLU A 57 11.08 -9.20 -5.15
N ASN A 58 11.21 -9.50 -3.87
CA ASN A 58 10.11 -9.45 -2.91
C ASN A 58 9.57 -8.03 -2.70
N ALA A 59 10.45 -7.02 -2.61
CA ALA A 59 10.03 -5.64 -2.39
C ALA A 59 9.27 -5.11 -3.60
N ARG A 60 9.79 -5.36 -4.80
CA ARG A 60 9.14 -4.95 -6.05
C ARG A 60 7.81 -5.66 -6.24
N TYR A 61 7.78 -6.99 -6.08
CA TYR A 61 6.56 -7.78 -6.18
C TYR A 61 5.47 -7.30 -5.22
N GLY A 62 5.84 -6.99 -3.96
CA GLY A 62 4.92 -6.44 -2.98
C GLY A 62 4.29 -5.12 -3.42
N LEU A 63 5.11 -4.16 -3.87
CA LEU A 63 4.62 -2.86 -4.33
C LEU A 63 3.81 -2.95 -5.63
N GLU A 64 4.27 -3.75 -6.59
CA GLU A 64 3.57 -3.97 -7.86
C GLU A 64 2.20 -4.61 -7.63
N THR A 65 2.10 -5.57 -6.71
CA THR A 65 0.83 -6.19 -6.30
C THR A 65 -0.11 -5.16 -5.66
N MET A 66 0.41 -4.30 -4.80
CA MET A 66 -0.39 -3.23 -4.18
C MET A 66 -0.94 -2.24 -5.22
N LEU A 67 -0.12 -1.89 -6.22
CA LEU A 67 -0.53 -1.05 -7.34
C LEU A 67 -1.59 -1.74 -8.20
N GLU A 68 -1.39 -3.00 -8.57
CA GLU A 68 -2.32 -3.76 -9.41
C GLU A 68 -3.68 -3.93 -8.72
N VAL A 69 -3.68 -4.41 -7.47
CA VAL A 69 -4.91 -4.63 -6.70
C VAL A 69 -5.60 -3.31 -6.39
N GLY A 70 -4.83 -2.26 -6.04
CA GLY A 70 -5.36 -0.92 -5.85
C GLY A 70 -6.06 -0.39 -7.09
N ALA A 71 -5.45 -0.53 -8.27
CA ALA A 71 -6.04 -0.12 -9.54
C ALA A 71 -7.34 -0.88 -9.82
N LYS A 72 -7.36 -2.20 -9.62
CA LYS A 72 -8.57 -3.03 -9.78
C LYS A 72 -9.68 -2.60 -8.81
N ASN A 73 -9.34 -2.32 -7.56
CA ASN A 73 -10.29 -1.87 -6.54
C ASN A 73 -10.86 -0.49 -6.88
N ALA A 74 -10.04 0.42 -7.40
CA ALA A 74 -10.50 1.73 -7.85
C ALA A 74 -11.44 1.61 -9.07
N ALA A 75 -11.06 0.80 -10.07
CA ALA A 75 -11.89 0.55 -11.24
C ALA A 75 -13.23 -0.14 -10.89
N GLY A 76 -13.22 -1.00 -9.87
CA GLY A 76 -14.41 -1.65 -9.33
C GLY A 76 -15.25 -0.80 -8.39
N GLY A 77 -14.82 0.42 -8.06
CA GLY A 77 -15.53 1.33 -7.15
C GLY A 77 -15.43 0.96 -5.67
N TYR A 78 -14.55 0.03 -5.29
CA TYR A 78 -14.32 -0.36 -3.89
C TYR A 78 -13.47 0.66 -3.11
N ILE A 79 -12.65 1.43 -3.84
CA ILE A 79 -11.92 2.58 -3.29
C ILE A 79 -12.09 3.78 -4.21
N ASP A 80 -12.00 4.98 -3.64
CA ASP A 80 -12.00 6.22 -4.41
C ASP A 80 -10.75 6.30 -5.30
N ALA A 81 -10.94 6.70 -6.56
CA ALA A 81 -9.86 6.74 -7.55
C ALA A 81 -8.78 7.80 -7.21
N ALA A 82 -9.18 8.95 -6.67
CA ALA A 82 -8.22 9.98 -6.25
C ALA A 82 -7.43 9.51 -5.01
N LYS A 83 -8.09 8.80 -4.09
CA LYS A 83 -7.43 8.16 -2.96
C LYS A 83 -6.43 7.08 -3.41
N TYR A 84 -6.81 6.22 -4.36
CA TYR A 84 -5.88 5.27 -4.95
C TYR A 84 -4.67 5.98 -5.55
N GLU A 85 -4.89 7.00 -6.37
CA GLU A 85 -3.79 7.69 -7.06
C GLU A 85 -2.83 8.38 -6.07
N ALA A 86 -3.35 8.98 -5.00
CA ALA A 86 -2.52 9.56 -3.94
C ALA A 86 -1.63 8.53 -3.22
N MET A 87 -2.12 7.29 -3.04
CA MET A 87 -1.32 6.19 -2.48
C MET A 87 -0.35 5.59 -3.50
N ALA A 88 -0.75 5.52 -4.77
CA ALA A 88 -0.01 4.85 -5.83
C ALA A 88 1.17 5.67 -6.36
N ALA A 89 1.04 6.99 -6.45
CA ALA A 89 2.08 7.87 -6.94
C ALA A 89 3.46 7.66 -6.28
N PRO A 90 3.60 7.68 -4.93
CA PRO A 90 4.90 7.47 -4.29
C PRO A 90 5.46 6.05 -4.52
N MET A 91 4.60 5.03 -4.64
CA MET A 91 5.06 3.66 -4.94
C MET A 91 5.64 3.54 -6.35
N ARG A 92 5.04 4.23 -7.34
CA ARG A 92 5.56 4.26 -8.71
C ARG A 92 6.88 5.01 -8.81
N GLU A 93 7.07 6.06 -8.00
CA GLU A 93 8.34 6.77 -7.90
C GLU A 93 9.44 5.94 -7.22
N LEU A 94 9.08 5.14 -6.21
CA LEU A 94 10.02 4.29 -5.48
C LEU A 94 10.46 3.06 -6.29
N LEU A 95 9.55 2.42 -7.04
CA LEU A 95 9.82 1.19 -7.79
C LEU A 95 11.11 1.19 -8.64
N PRO A 96 11.44 2.22 -9.45
CA PRO A 96 12.68 2.22 -10.24
C PRO A 96 13.95 2.33 -9.38
N GLN A 97 13.84 2.77 -8.13
CA GLN A 97 14.98 2.92 -7.22
C GLN A 97 15.34 1.59 -6.55
N ILE A 98 14.36 0.69 -6.35
CA ILE A 98 14.57 -0.63 -5.77
C ILE A 98 15.27 -1.54 -6.79
N THR A 99 16.60 -1.58 -6.69
CA THR A 99 17.50 -2.34 -7.56
C THR A 99 18.51 -3.13 -6.74
N GLU A 100 19.17 -4.11 -7.35
CA GLU A 100 20.26 -4.85 -6.67
C GLU A 100 21.40 -3.90 -6.27
N ALA A 101 21.74 -2.93 -7.11
CA ALA A 101 22.76 -1.92 -6.79
C ALA A 101 22.36 -1.04 -5.59
N ASP A 102 21.08 -0.66 -5.49
CA ASP A 102 20.55 0.07 -4.31
C ASP A 102 20.66 -0.79 -3.05
N CYS A 103 20.33 -2.08 -3.15
CA CYS A 103 20.47 -3.02 -2.04
C CYS A 103 21.92 -3.23 -1.61
N GLU A 104 22.84 -3.43 -2.55
CA GLU A 104 24.26 -3.63 -2.29
C GLU A 104 24.92 -2.39 -1.68
N GLY A 105 24.46 -1.20 -2.08
CA GLY A 105 24.90 0.08 -1.54
C GLY A 105 24.19 0.52 -0.25
N ALA A 106 23.15 -0.21 0.18
CA ALA A 106 22.31 0.18 1.31
C ALA A 106 23.08 0.16 2.63
N SER A 107 22.76 1.12 3.50
CA SER A 107 23.26 1.20 4.87
C SER A 107 22.11 1.49 5.84
N ASP A 108 22.39 1.33 7.14
CA ASP A 108 21.45 1.61 8.24
C ASP A 108 20.05 1.01 8.01
N GLY A 109 18.99 1.80 8.19
CA GLY A 109 17.61 1.35 8.03
C GLY A 109 17.27 0.83 6.64
N GLN A 110 17.92 1.33 5.58
CA GLN A 110 17.71 0.82 4.23
C GLN A 110 18.29 -0.59 4.08
N ARG A 111 19.46 -0.83 4.69
CA ARG A 111 20.04 -2.18 4.74
C ARG A 111 19.16 -3.14 5.54
N ASP A 112 18.63 -2.71 6.67
CA ASP A 112 17.73 -3.51 7.50
C ASP A 112 16.41 -3.82 6.78
N PHE A 113 15.88 -2.86 6.01
CA PHE A 113 14.72 -3.08 5.13
C PHE A 113 15.00 -4.18 4.11
N TYR A 114 16.13 -4.12 3.40
CA TYR A 114 16.48 -5.17 2.43
C TYR A 114 16.73 -6.53 3.09
N GLN A 115 17.33 -6.55 4.28
CA GLN A 115 17.50 -7.79 5.03
C GLN A 115 16.13 -8.38 5.42
N CYS A 116 15.21 -7.55 5.90
CA CYS A 116 13.83 -7.95 6.19
C CYS A 116 13.13 -8.51 4.94
N MET A 117 13.30 -7.87 3.79
CA MET A 117 12.72 -8.32 2.52
C MET A 117 13.36 -9.59 1.94
N SER A 118 14.48 -10.04 2.49
CA SER A 118 15.11 -11.31 2.09
C SER A 118 14.31 -12.55 2.51
N SER A 119 13.24 -12.37 3.32
CA SER A 119 12.29 -13.43 3.66
C SER A 119 11.01 -13.35 2.81
N ASP A 120 10.58 -14.50 2.27
CA ASP A 120 9.29 -14.63 1.58
C ASP A 120 8.07 -14.55 2.52
N TYR A 121 8.30 -14.51 3.85
CA TYR A 121 7.25 -14.44 4.86
C TYR A 121 6.97 -13.02 5.37
N ASN A 122 7.75 -12.03 4.94
CA ASN A 122 7.58 -10.65 5.35
C ASN A 122 6.87 -9.83 4.27
N HIS A 123 6.05 -8.87 4.69
CA HIS A 123 5.37 -7.96 3.78
C HIS A 123 6.12 -6.63 3.65
N VAL A 124 6.13 -6.05 2.45
CA VAL A 124 6.86 -4.80 2.15
C VAL A 124 6.47 -3.65 3.07
N LEU A 125 5.19 -3.51 3.42
CA LEU A 125 4.73 -2.50 4.38
C LEU A 125 5.22 -2.77 5.81
N ALA A 126 5.27 -4.03 6.23
CA ALA A 126 5.78 -4.40 7.55
C ALA A 126 7.27 -4.07 7.68
N CYS A 127 8.07 -4.45 6.68
CA CYS A 127 9.51 -4.15 6.65
C CYS A 127 9.76 -2.63 6.55
N ALA A 128 9.03 -1.92 5.70
CA ALA A 128 9.16 -0.47 5.57
C ALA A 128 8.83 0.25 6.89
N GLN A 129 7.74 -0.12 7.56
CA GLN A 129 7.35 0.45 8.86
C GLN A 129 8.40 0.20 9.95
N ALA A 130 9.04 -0.97 9.92
CA ALA A 130 10.05 -1.33 10.91
C ALA A 130 11.36 -0.56 10.73
N HIS A 131 11.78 -0.30 9.48
CA HIS A 131 13.17 0.07 9.18
C HIS A 131 13.37 1.39 8.42
N LEU A 132 12.37 1.93 7.71
CA LEU A 132 12.50 3.12 6.85
C LEU A 132 11.92 4.40 7.47
N LYS A 133 12.19 4.64 8.76
CA LYS A 133 11.67 5.80 9.51
C LYS A 133 12.26 7.14 9.07
#